data_AF-A0A2V2GGM2-F1
#
_entry.id   AF-A0A2V2GGM2-F1
#
_cell.length_a   1.000
_cell.length_b   1.000
_cell.length_c   1.000
_cell.angle_alpha   90.00
_cell.angle_beta   90.00
_cell.angle_gamma   90.00
#
_symmetry.space_group_name_H-M   'P 1'
#
loop_
_entity.id
_entity.type
_entity.pdbx_description
1 polymer ?
#
loop_
_entity_poly.entity_id
_entity_poly.type
_entity_poly.pdbx_seq_one_letter_code
_entity_poly.pdbx_strand_id
1 'polypeptide(L)'
;MVKQKNTHLCKRCRNYNVFYVNYICNFMKQKVGFCAVQQKIVKETDQCDLYKYIPHVEKTITVNHFDFVIEDLKELIQIFYNYDF
;
A
#
# COMPACT_ATOMS: atom_id res chain seq x y z
N MET A 1 -17.51 -29.84 -5.45
CA MET A 1 -17.33 -28.78 -4.42
C MET A 1 -17.71 -27.45 -5.04
N VAL A 2 -18.79 -26.81 -4.57
CA VAL A 2 -19.19 -25.48 -5.05
C VAL A 2 -18.23 -24.46 -4.44
N LYS A 3 -17.31 -23.90 -5.23
CA LYS A 3 -16.49 -22.78 -4.78
C LYS A 3 -17.44 -21.61 -4.50
N GLN A 4 -17.57 -21.20 -3.24
CA GLN A 4 -18.26 -19.96 -2.89
C GLN A 4 -17.63 -18.83 -3.70
N LYS A 5 -18.44 -18.14 -4.51
CA LYS A 5 -17.96 -16.97 -5.26
C LYS A 5 -17.54 -15.92 -4.25
N ASN A 6 -16.27 -15.56 -4.30
CA ASN A 6 -15.75 -14.50 -3.46
C ASN A 6 -16.28 -13.14 -3.96
N THR A 7 -17.06 -12.47 -3.12
CA THR A 7 -17.65 -11.15 -3.41
C THR A 7 -16.78 -9.98 -2.93
N HIS A 8 -15.62 -10.26 -2.33
CA HIS A 8 -14.74 -9.22 -1.81
C HIS A 8 -13.99 -8.48 -2.93
N LEU A 9 -14.02 -7.16 -2.84
CA LEU A 9 -13.37 -6.26 -3.79
C LEU A 9 -11.86 -6.19 -3.57
N CYS A 10 -11.10 -6.04 -4.65
CA CYS A 10 -9.65 -5.90 -4.63
C CYS A 10 -9.19 -4.79 -3.69
N LYS A 11 -9.91 -3.67 -3.56
CA LYS A 11 -9.53 -2.57 -2.65
C LYS A 11 -9.42 -2.92 -1.17
N ARG A 12 -10.00 -4.06 -0.76
CA ARG A 12 -9.95 -4.58 0.61
C ARG A 12 -8.99 -5.77 0.75
N CYS A 13 -8.24 -6.09 -0.29
CA CYS A 13 -7.33 -7.23 -0.35
C CYS A 13 -5.92 -6.81 0.05
N ARG A 14 -5.22 -7.61 0.84
CA ARG A 14 -3.82 -7.38 1.24
C ARG A 14 -2.86 -7.28 0.06
N ASN A 15 -3.23 -7.89 -1.06
CA ASN A 15 -2.40 -7.94 -2.26
C ASN A 15 -2.67 -6.79 -3.25
N TYR A 16 -3.54 -5.84 -2.90
CA TYR A 16 -3.87 -4.70 -3.75
C TYR A 16 -3.06 -3.47 -3.33
N ASN A 17 -2.22 -3.01 -4.24
CA ASN A 17 -1.44 -1.78 -4.10
C ASN A 17 -2.08 -0.70 -4.97
N VAL A 18 -2.68 0.32 -4.35
CA VAL A 18 -3.31 1.41 -5.11
C VAL A 18 -2.26 2.34 -5.71
N PHE A 19 -2.52 2.86 -6.91
CA PHE A 19 -1.69 3.91 -7.49
C PHE A 19 -2.09 5.28 -6.95
N TYR A 20 -1.08 6.12 -6.71
CA TYR A 20 -1.25 7.52 -6.38
C TYR A 20 -0.64 8.35 -7.50
N VAL A 21 -1.32 9.44 -7.88
CA VAL A 21 -0.80 10.42 -8.83
C VAL A 21 -0.48 11.69 -8.07
N ASN A 22 0.69 12.26 -8.35
CA ASN A 22 1.12 13.53 -7.80
C ASN A 22 0.30 14.68 -8.42
N TYR A 23 -0.24 15.54 -7.59
CA TYR A 23 -0.93 16.78 -7.93
C TYR A 23 -0.24 17.95 -7.23
N ILE A 24 -0.60 19.17 -7.61
CA ILE A 24 0.05 20.44 -7.21
C ILE A 24 0.38 20.52 -5.70
N CYS A 25 -0.49 19.98 -4.83
CA CYS A 25 -0.28 20.02 -3.38
C CYS A 25 -0.60 18.69 -2.66
N ASN A 26 -0.91 17.61 -3.36
CA ASN A 26 -1.28 16.33 -2.73
C ASN A 26 -1.09 15.12 -3.64
N PHE A 27 -1.22 13.93 -3.07
CA PHE A 27 -1.27 12.67 -3.80
C PHE A 27 -2.72 12.18 -3.91
N MET A 28 -3.25 12.10 -5.13
CA MET A 28 -4.60 11.63 -5.37
C MET A 28 -4.63 10.12 -5.62
N LYS A 29 -5.47 9.41 -4.88
CA LYS A 29 -5.69 7.98 -5.04
C LYS A 29 -6.43 7.69 -6.35
N GLN A 30 -5.88 6.78 -7.16
CA GLN A 30 -6.52 6.29 -8.38
C GLN A 30 -7.54 5.18 -8.08
N LYS A 31 -8.54 5.02 -8.96
CA LYS A 31 -9.51 3.91 -8.90
C LYS A 31 -8.94 2.57 -9.45
N VAL A 32 -7.65 2.54 -9.71
CA VAL A 32 -6.89 1.40 -10.21
C VAL A 32 -5.64 1.20 -9.36
N GLY A 33 -5.16 -0.03 -9.34
CA GLY A 33 -3.96 -0.42 -8.63
C GLY A 33 -3.37 -1.69 -9.22
N PHE A 34 -2.30 -2.17 -8.60
CA PHE A 34 -1.63 -3.40 -8.95
C PHE A 34 -2.03 -4.53 -8.01
N CYS A 35 -2.37 -5.69 -8.57
CA CYS A 35 -2.53 -6.91 -7.80
C CYS A 35 -1.20 -7.70 -7.81
N ALA A 36 -0.54 -7.82 -6.65
CA ALA A 36 0.74 -8.50 -6.55
C ALA A 36 0.69 -10.00 -6.91
N VAL A 37 -0.45 -10.65 -6.67
CA VAL A 37 -0.62 -12.09 -6.94
C VAL A 37 -0.93 -12.37 -8.40
N GLN A 38 -1.76 -11.53 -9.04
CA GLN A 38 -2.08 -11.67 -10.46
C GLN A 38 -1.08 -10.97 -11.37
N GLN A 39 -0.15 -10.20 -10.79
CA GLN A 39 0.87 -9.40 -11.47
C GLN A 39 0.30 -8.52 -12.59
N LYS A 40 -0.85 -7.88 -12.33
CA LYS A 40 -1.51 -7.02 -13.32
C LYS A 40 -2.22 -5.84 -12.66
N ILE A 41 -2.57 -4.87 -13.49
CA ILE A 41 -3.43 -3.74 -13.11
C ILE A 41 -4.87 -4.25 -12.97
N VAL A 42 -5.51 -3.85 -11.87
CA VAL A 42 -6.91 -4.16 -11.55
C VAL A 42 -7.62 -2.90 -11.08
N LYS A 43 -8.94 -2.84 -11.27
CA LYS A 43 -9.79 -1.80 -10.68
C LYS A 43 -10.02 -2.10 -9.20
N GLU A 44 -10.28 -1.05 -8.43
CA GLU A 44 -10.60 -1.18 -7.01
C GLU A 44 -11.86 -2.02 -6.74
N THR A 45 -12.76 -2.10 -7.74
CA THR A 45 -14.04 -2.83 -7.74
C THR A 45 -13.94 -4.25 -8.29
N ASP A 46 -12.78 -4.66 -8.79
CA ASP A 46 -12.61 -6.02 -9.31
C ASP A 46 -12.67 -7.05 -8.17
N GLN A 47 -12.94 -8.30 -8.52
CA GLN A 47 -12.99 -9.44 -7.60
C GLN A 47 -12.09 -10.55 -8.13
N CYS A 48 -11.53 -11.35 -7.23
CA CYS A 48 -10.77 -12.53 -7.60
C CYS A 48 -10.85 -13.62 -6.52
N ASP A 49 -10.58 -14.86 -6.92
CA ASP A 49 -10.57 -16.01 -6.00
C ASP A 49 -9.35 -16.03 -5.06
N LEU A 50 -8.39 -15.13 -5.25
CA LEU A 50 -7.12 -15.06 -4.51
C LEU A 50 -7.11 -13.96 -3.44
N TYR A 51 -8.29 -13.54 -3.00
CA TYR A 51 -8.44 -12.52 -1.96
C TYR A 51 -7.81 -12.98 -0.66
N LYS A 52 -7.09 -12.05 -0.02
CA LYS A 52 -6.62 -12.20 1.34
C LYS A 52 -7.09 -11.01 2.15
N TYR A 53 -7.77 -11.30 3.25
CA TYR A 53 -8.21 -10.30 4.21
C TYR A 53 -7.01 -9.53 4.77
N ILE A 54 -7.19 -8.22 4.95
CA ILE A 54 -6.26 -7.36 5.69
C ILE A 54 -6.75 -7.35 7.13
N PRO A 55 -6.01 -7.95 8.09
CA PRO A 55 -6.30 -7.71 9.49
C PRO A 55 -6.07 -6.23 9.77
N HIS A 56 -7.10 -5.54 10.27
CA HIS A 56 -6.93 -4.23 10.87
C HIS A 56 -6.16 -4.41 12.17
N VAL A 57 -4.83 -4.34 12.10
CA VAL A 57 -4.00 -4.20 13.28
C VAL A 57 -3.94 -2.70 13.56
N GLU A 58 -4.67 -2.25 14.58
CA GLU A 58 -4.44 -0.93 15.13
C GLU A 58 -3.02 -0.89 15.69
N LYS A 59 -2.10 -0.34 14.91
CA LYS A 59 -0.76 -0.06 15.39
C LYS A 59 -0.84 1.27 16.14
N THR A 60 -0.89 1.21 17.47
CA THR A 60 -0.79 2.42 18.28
C THR A 60 0.58 3.06 18.06
N ILE A 61 0.62 4.15 17.30
CA ILE A 61 1.83 4.94 17.09
C ILE A 61 1.98 5.87 18.30
N THR A 62 2.97 5.60 19.13
CA THR A 62 3.34 6.48 20.25
C THR A 62 4.35 7.54 19.81
N VAL A 63 4.55 8.60 20.59
CA VAL A 63 5.53 9.66 20.29
C VAL A 63 6.92 9.10 20.02
N ASN A 64 7.34 8.10 20.81
CA ASN A 64 8.63 7.43 20.65
C ASN A 64 8.81 6.79 19.26
N HIS A 65 7.72 6.39 18.58
CA HIS A 65 7.82 5.86 17.22
C HIS A 65 8.20 6.94 16.21
N PHE A 66 7.82 8.20 16.42
CA PHE A 66 8.25 9.29 15.56
C PHE A 66 9.73 9.59 15.75
N ASP A 67 10.24 9.51 16.98
CA ASP A 67 11.66 9.70 17.26
C ASP A 67 12.52 8.68 16.50
N PHE A 68 12.13 7.40 16.52
CA PHE A 68 12.82 6.36 15.73
C PHE A 68 12.80 6.65 14.22
N VAL A 69 11.64 7.03 13.68
CA VAL A 69 11.51 7.35 12.24
C VAL A 69 12.34 8.58 11.86
N ILE A 70 12.43 9.58 12.74
CA ILE A 70 13.27 10.77 12.52
C ILE A 70 14.75 10.38 12.49
N GLU A 71 15.21 9.50 13.38
CA GLU A 71 16.59 9.01 13.38
C GLU A 71 16.90 8.20 12.12
N ASP A 72 16.02 7.27 11.72
CA ASP A 72 16.19 6.51 10.47
C ASP A 72 16.26 7.45 9.25
N LEU A 73 15.43 8.51 9.21
CA LEU A 73 15.47 9.50 8.12
C LEU A 73 16.76 10.32 8.13
N LYS A 74 17.30 10.69 9.30
CA LYS A 74 18.60 11.36 9.39
C LYS A 74 19.72 10.46 8.88
N GLU A 75 19.69 9.17 9.21
CA GLU A 75 20.67 8.20 8.73
C GLU A 75 20.60 8.09 7.20
N LEU A 76 19.40 7.99 6.61
CA LEU A 76 19.23 7.99 5.16
C LEU A 76 19.75 9.28 4.52
N ILE A 77 19.48 10.44 5.12
CA ILE A 77 20.02 11.71 4.62
C ILE A 77 21.55 11.70 4.63
N GLN A 78 22.19 11.15 5.66
CA GLN A 78 23.65 11.03 5.71
C GLN A 78 24.18 10.06 4.65
N ILE A 79 23.54 8.92 4.47
CA ILE A 79 23.93 7.92 3.45
C ILE A 79 23.84 8.51 2.04
N PHE A 80 22.78 9.27 1.77
CA PHE A 80 22.52 9.84 0.45
C PHE A 80 23.02 11.29 0.29
N TYR A 81 23.75 11.83 1.28
CA TYR A 81 24.13 13.25 1.33
C TYR A 81 24.95 13.72 0.12
N ASN A 82 25.76 12.84 -0.46
CA ASN A 82 26.58 13.09 -1.65
C ASN A 82 26.22 12.17 -2.83
N TYR A 83 24.97 11.67 -2.86
CA TYR A 83 24.52 10.82 -3.95
C TYR A 83 24.04 11.68 -5.11
N ASP A 84 24.98 12.10 -5.95
CA ASP A 84 24.69 12.79 -7.21
C ASP A 84 24.16 11.79 -8.25
N PHE A 85 23.00 12.10 -8.84
CA PHE A 85 22.40 11.37 -9.97
C PHE A 85 23.03 11.78 -11.30
#